data_AF-A0A8T5G1B6-F1
#
_entry.id   AF-A0A8T5G1B6-F1
#
_cell.length_a   1.000
_cell.length_b   1.000
_cell.length_c   1.000
_cell.angle_alpha   90.00
_cell.angle_beta   90.00
_cell.angle_gamma   90.00
#
_symmetry.space_group_name_H-M   'P 1'
#
loop_
_entity.id
_entity.type
_entity.pdbx_description
1 polymer ?
#
loop_
_entity_poly.entity_id
_entity_poly.type
_entity_poly.pdbx_seq_one_letter_code
_entity_poly.pdbx_strand_id
1 'polypeptide(L)'
;MKNYVMVCPKCKSPDVYRDTSSKLTGAMGLPSVYVCNTCSHSGAVFPEVEASELKGFEEKVEKKGLKDTTDDNSELIDTSFGKGIVKGYWKVLGPFMLLFGLIFLTSIERSYGIILLVIGGIMTYLSFKN
;
A
#
# COMPACT_ATOMS: atom_id res chain seq x y z
N MET A 1 -10.81 26.11 17.07
CA MET A 1 -9.92 25.07 16.51
C MET A 1 -10.70 23.76 16.50
N LYS A 2 -10.69 23.05 15.37
CA LYS A 2 -11.31 21.72 15.27
C LYS A 2 -10.29 20.69 15.75
N ASN A 3 -10.63 19.92 16.77
CA ASN A 3 -9.75 18.89 17.32
C ASN A 3 -10.05 17.57 16.61
N TYR A 4 -9.11 17.06 15.82
CA TYR A 4 -9.22 15.77 15.16
C TYR A 4 -8.47 14.72 15.97
N VAL A 5 -9.08 13.54 16.10
CA VAL A 5 -8.50 12.39 16.79
C VAL A 5 -8.47 11.20 15.86
N MET A 6 -7.35 10.46 15.85
CA MET A 6 -7.25 9.21 15.13
C MET A 6 -8.01 8.12 15.88
N VAL A 7 -8.71 7.26 15.13
CA VAL A 7 -9.51 6.18 15.70
C VAL A 7 -9.19 4.87 14.99
N CYS A 8 -9.07 3.78 15.75
CA CYS A 8 -8.84 2.46 15.19
C CYS A 8 -10.05 2.04 14.32
N PRO A 9 -9.84 1.65 13.05
CA PRO A 9 -10.94 1.24 12.17
C PRO A 9 -11.58 -0.10 12.59
N LYS A 10 -10.86 -0.93 13.35
CA LYS A 10 -11.31 -2.26 13.78
C LYS A 10 -12.15 -2.23 15.04
N CYS A 11 -11.67 -1.56 16.10
CA CYS A 11 -12.33 -1.54 17.40
C CYS A 11 -12.91 -0.18 17.81
N LYS A 12 -12.80 0.85 16.95
CA LYS A 12 -13.29 2.22 17.21
C LYS A 12 -12.63 2.91 18.40
N SER A 13 -11.54 2.36 18.93
CA SER A 13 -10.80 2.97 20.03
C SER A 13 -9.96 4.16 19.53
N PRO A 14 -10.01 5.33 20.21
CA PRO A 14 -9.10 6.44 19.93
C PRO A 14 -7.69 6.21 20.50
N ASP A 15 -7.47 5.11 21.22
CA ASP A 15 -6.19 4.76 21.82
C ASP A 15 -5.27 4.10 20.78
N VAL A 16 -4.61 4.96 20.00
CA VAL A 16 -3.73 4.60 18.89
C VAL A 16 -2.41 5.35 19.00
N TYR A 17 -1.30 4.66 18.77
CA TYR A 17 0.03 5.26 18.77
C TYR A 17 0.72 5.01 17.42
N ARG A 18 1.62 5.92 17.06
CA ARG A 18 2.45 5.77 15.88
C ARG A 18 3.69 4.95 16.26
N ASP A 19 3.83 3.77 15.68
CA ASP A 19 5.01 2.95 15.88
C ASP A 19 6.17 3.52 15.03
N THR A 20 7.07 4.23 15.72
CA THR A 20 8.29 4.80 15.13
C THR A 20 9.51 3.92 15.35
N SER A 21 9.35 2.72 15.93
CA SER A 21 10.46 1.83 16.29
C SER A 21 11.22 1.27 15.07
N SER A 22 10.56 1.25 13.91
CA SER A 22 11.17 0.85 12.65
C SER A 22 12.10 1.97 12.13
N LYS A 23 13.40 1.84 12.42
CA LYS A 23 14.48 2.69 11.86
C LYS A 23 14.36 2.85 10.32
N LEU A 24 13.79 1.85 9.65
CA LEU A 24 13.52 1.85 8.21
C LEU A 24 12.52 2.95 7.78
N THR A 25 11.55 3.26 8.63
CA THR A 25 10.44 4.18 8.32
C THR A 25 10.88 5.64 8.28
N GLY A 26 11.79 6.03 9.18
CA GLY A 26 12.39 7.37 9.16
C GLY A 26 13.44 7.56 8.07
N ALA A 27 14.21 6.52 7.73
CA ALA A 27 15.32 6.62 6.78
C ALA A 27 14.92 6.43 5.31
N MET A 28 13.89 5.61 5.04
CA MET A 28 13.42 5.32 3.66
C MET A 28 12.13 6.05 3.28
N GLY A 29 11.56 6.87 4.17
CA GLY A 29 10.28 7.55 3.91
C GLY A 29 9.10 6.59 3.76
N LEU A 30 9.18 5.39 4.35
CA LEU A 30 8.07 4.45 4.36
C LEU A 30 6.92 5.01 5.23
N PRO A 31 5.65 4.70 4.90
CA PRO A 31 4.53 5.18 5.67
C PRO A 31 4.61 4.64 7.10
N SER A 32 4.44 5.54 8.06
CA SER A 32 4.43 5.16 9.47
C SER A 32 3.26 4.26 9.80
N VAL A 33 3.54 3.21 10.55
CA VAL A 33 2.53 2.26 11.02
C VAL A 33 1.89 2.81 12.29
N TYR A 34 0.57 2.90 12.31
CA TYR A 34 -0.22 3.16 13.51
C TYR A 34 -0.64 1.83 14.13
N VAL A 35 -0.63 1.76 15.46
CA VAL A 35 -1.00 0.57 16.23
C VAL A 35 -2.03 0.96 17.26
N CYS A 36 -3.13 0.19 17.33
CA CYS A 36 -4.14 0.36 18.36
C CYS A 36 -3.77 -0.42 19.62
N ASN A 37 -3.76 0.25 20.77
CA ASN A 37 -3.49 -0.38 22.05
C ASN A 37 -4.61 -1.32 22.52
N THR A 38 -5.85 -1.09 22.08
CA THR A 38 -7.01 -1.86 22.55
C THR A 38 -7.18 -3.21 21.83
N CYS A 39 -6.88 -3.27 20.53
CA CYS A 39 -7.08 -4.50 19.74
C CYS A 39 -5.83 -4.99 19.00
N SER A 40 -4.68 -4.34 19.23
CA SER A 40 -3.39 -4.64 18.59
C SER A 40 -3.41 -4.59 17.06
N HIS A 41 -4.44 -3.98 16.46
CA HIS A 41 -4.50 -3.79 15.01
C HIS A 41 -3.47 -2.74 14.60
N SER A 42 -2.63 -3.08 13.62
CA SER A 42 -1.65 -2.19 13.01
C SER A 42 -2.03 -1.86 11.57
N GLY A 43 -1.74 -0.63 11.12
CA GLY A 43 -2.01 -0.20 9.75
C GLY A 43 -1.36 1.14 9.42
N ALA A 44 -1.09 1.37 8.14
CA ALA A 44 -0.41 2.60 7.69
C ALA A 44 -1.29 3.86 7.78
N VAL A 45 -2.62 3.71 7.74
CA VAL A 45 -3.58 4.82 7.70
C VAL A 45 -4.76 4.49 8.59
N PHE A 46 -4.97 5.30 9.63
CA PHE A 46 -6.15 5.24 10.49
C PHE A 46 -7.04 6.46 10.21
N PRO A 47 -8.38 6.31 10.29
CA PRO A 47 -9.30 7.43 10.08
C PRO A 47 -9.15 8.47 11.18
N GLU A 48 -9.15 9.73 10.78
CA GLU A 48 -9.25 10.89 11.67
C GLU A 48 -10.70 11.36 11.71
N VAL A 49 -11.24 11.51 12.91
CA VAL A 49 -12.59 12.04 13.14
C VAL A 49 -12.51 13.26 14.04
N GLU A 50 -13.39 14.23 13.79
CA GLU A 50 -13.51 15.38 14.67
C GLU A 50 -13.99 14.90 16.05
N ALA A 51 -13.36 15.38 17.12
CA ALA A 51 -13.62 14.91 18.48
C ALA A 51 -15.09 15.10 18.90
N SER A 52 -15.78 16.07 18.30
CA SER A 52 -17.22 16.29 18.44
C SER A 52 -18.09 15.22 17.77
N GLU A 53 -17.58 14.55 16.73
CA GLU A 53 -18.29 13.52 15.96
C GLU A 53 -17.97 12.08 16.40
N LEU A 54 -17.06 11.90 17.37
CA LEU A 54 -16.72 10.59 17.95
C LEU A 54 -17.96 9.78 18.33
N LYS A 55 -18.97 10.42 18.93
CA LYS A 55 -20.22 9.77 19.34
C LYS A 55 -21.10 9.31 18.16
N GLY A 56 -21.00 9.97 17.00
CA GLY A 56 -21.77 9.63 15.80
C GLY A 56 -21.03 8.70 14.83
N PHE A 57 -19.72 8.51 15.03
CA PHE A 57 -18.92 7.60 14.21
C PHE A 57 -19.29 6.14 14.45
N GLU A 58 -19.65 5.77 15.69
CA GLU A 58 -20.10 4.42 16.02
C GLU A 58 -21.28 3.97 15.16
N GLU A 59 -22.23 4.88 14.89
CA GLU A 59 -23.46 4.64 14.13
C GLU A 59 -23.25 4.65 12.60
N LYS A 60 -22.34 5.50 12.08
CA LYS A 60 -22.05 5.57 10.63
C LYS A 60 -21.30 4.34 10.11
N VAL A 61 -20.48 3.69 10.94
CA VAL A 61 -19.76 2.46 10.58
C VAL A 61 -20.69 1.25 10.49
N GLU A 62 -21.80 1.25 11.23
CA GLU A 62 -22.78 0.16 11.22
C GLU A 62 -23.70 0.19 9.98
N LYS A 63 -24.03 1.38 9.46
CA LYS A 63 -24.94 1.55 8.30
C LYS A 63 -24.27 1.35 6.94
N LYS A 64 -22.93 1.39 6.84
CA LYS A 64 -22.19 0.94 5.65
C LYS A 64 -21.81 -0.52 5.85
N GLY A 65 -22.76 -1.42 5.63
CA GLY A 65 -22.57 -2.87 5.67
C GLY A 65 -21.24 -3.27 5.02
N LEU A 66 -20.44 -4.12 5.65
CA LEU A 66 -20.76 -5.55 5.76
C LEU A 66 -21.28 -6.09 4.41
N LYS A 67 -20.60 -5.76 3.32
CA LYS A 67 -20.55 -6.68 2.19
C LYS A 67 -19.60 -7.80 2.58
N ASP A 68 -20.22 -8.83 3.13
CA ASP A 68 -19.86 -10.23 3.01
C ASP A 68 -18.71 -10.49 2.03
N THR A 69 -17.50 -10.68 2.58
CA THR A 69 -16.54 -11.60 2.00
C THR A 69 -16.11 -12.51 3.11
N THR A 70 -16.69 -13.70 3.06
CA THR A 70 -16.25 -14.91 3.72
C THR A 70 -14.81 -15.22 3.31
N ASP A 71 -13.83 -14.54 3.90
CA ASP A 71 -12.43 -14.95 3.86
C ASP A 71 -11.69 -14.38 5.09
N ASP A 72 -11.25 -15.31 5.93
CA ASP A 72 -10.67 -15.17 7.27
C ASP A 72 -9.32 -14.41 7.32
N ASN A 73 -8.96 -13.63 6.29
CA ASN A 73 -7.70 -12.89 6.23
C ASN A 73 -7.76 -11.61 5.39
N SER A 74 -8.94 -11.01 5.18
CA SER A 74 -9.04 -9.76 4.42
C SER A 74 -8.96 -8.53 5.33
N GLU A 75 -7.77 -7.92 5.37
CA GLU A 75 -7.56 -6.57 5.89
C GLU A 75 -8.61 -5.61 5.31
N LEU A 76 -9.34 -4.90 6.18
CA LEU A 76 -10.41 -3.95 5.80
C LEU A 76 -9.90 -2.72 5.00
N ILE A 77 -8.59 -2.57 4.89
CA ILE A 77 -7.91 -1.67 3.96
C ILE A 77 -6.68 -2.45 3.50
N ASP A 78 -6.58 -2.76 2.20
CA ASP A 78 -5.42 -3.39 1.57
C ASP A 78 -4.21 -2.46 1.76
N THR A 79 -3.48 -2.63 2.88
CA THR A 79 -2.29 -1.83 3.21
C THR A 79 -1.07 -2.30 2.43
N SER A 80 -1.19 -3.45 1.76
CA SER A 80 -0.31 -3.87 0.69
C SER A 80 -0.55 -2.97 -0.51
N PHE A 81 0.46 -2.18 -0.91
CA PHE A 81 0.49 -1.40 -2.15
C PHE A 81 -0.32 -2.09 -3.25
N GLY A 82 -1.52 -1.54 -3.50
CA GLY A 82 -2.61 -2.26 -4.13
C GLY A 82 -2.17 -2.91 -5.44
N LYS A 83 -2.62 -4.16 -5.65
CA LYS A 83 -2.42 -4.91 -6.91
C LYS A 83 -2.63 -4.05 -8.16
N GLY A 84 -3.49 -3.03 -8.12
CA GLY A 84 -3.69 -2.06 -9.20
C GLY A 84 -2.51 -1.12 -9.47
N ILE A 85 -1.83 -0.62 -8.44
CA ILE A 85 -0.64 0.25 -8.59
C ILE A 85 0.54 -0.56 -9.09
N VAL A 86 0.75 -1.76 -8.56
CA VAL A 86 1.79 -2.67 -9.02
C VAL A 86 1.54 -3.10 -10.47
N LYS A 87 0.30 -3.43 -10.84
CA LYS A 87 -0.07 -3.72 -12.25
C LYS A 87 0.15 -2.53 -13.17
N GLY A 88 -0.20 -1.31 -12.74
CA GLY A 88 0.04 -0.09 -13.51
C GLY A 88 1.52 0.17 -13.71
N TYR A 89 2.31 0.06 -12.64
CA TYR A 89 3.75 0.25 -12.66
C TYR A 89 4.45 -0.81 -13.53
N TRP A 90 4.08 -2.09 -13.43
CA TRP A 90 4.63 -3.16 -14.26
C TRP A 90 4.36 -2.98 -15.76
N LYS A 91 3.16 -2.47 -16.12
CA LYS A 91 2.83 -2.16 -17.52
C LYS A 91 3.70 -1.06 -18.11
N VAL A 92 4.18 -0.11 -17.29
CA VAL A 92 5.06 0.98 -17.73
C VAL A 92 6.53 0.57 -17.68
N LEU A 93 6.94 -0.17 -16.64
CA LEU A 93 8.31 -0.55 -16.40
C LEU A 93 8.87 -1.54 -17.43
N GLY A 94 8.04 -2.50 -17.88
CA GLY A 94 8.46 -3.50 -18.89
C GLY A 94 8.95 -2.89 -20.20
N PRO A 95 8.15 -2.04 -20.89
CA PRO A 95 8.57 -1.31 -22.08
C PRO A 95 9.79 -0.42 -21.84
N PHE A 96 9.88 0.20 -20.66
CA PHE A 96 11.02 1.05 -20.29
C PHE A 96 12.33 0.25 -20.17
N MET A 97 12.27 -0.94 -19.59
CA MET A 97 13.41 -1.86 -19.53
C MET A 97 13.86 -2.35 -20.90
N LEU A 98 12.94 -2.59 -21.84
CA LEU A 98 13.30 -2.94 -23.21
C LEU A 98 14.05 -1.79 -23.91
N LEU A 99 13.57 -0.57 -23.71
CA LEU A 99 14.18 0.63 -24.28
C LEU A 99 15.58 0.89 -23.70
N PHE A 100 15.74 0.73 -22.38
CA PHE A 100 17.03 0.75 -21.72
C PHE A 100 17.95 -0.39 -22.17
N GLY A 101 17.43 -1.60 -22.36
CA GLY A 101 18.19 -2.74 -22.88
C GLY A 101 18.78 -2.48 -24.27
N LEU A 102 18.02 -1.83 -25.16
CA LEU A 102 18.52 -1.39 -26.47
C LEU A 102 19.64 -0.35 -26.37
N ILE A 103 19.56 0.58 -25.44
CA ILE A 103 20.61 1.58 -25.19
C ILE A 103 21.88 0.91 -24.62
N PHE A 104 21.71 -0.08 -23.74
CA PHE A 104 22.84 -0.80 -23.13
C PHE A 104 23.56 -1.73 -24.12
N LEU A 105 22.88 -2.21 -25.17
CA LEU A 105 23.52 -2.95 -26.26
C LEU A 105 24.60 -2.12 -26.99
N THR A 106 24.52 -0.79 -26.97
CA THR A 106 25.46 0.09 -27.68
C THR A 106 26.54 0.69 -26.78
N SER A 107 26.41 0.63 -25.45
CA SER A 107 27.23 1.45 -24.52
C SER A 107 28.17 0.67 -23.60
N ILE A 108 27.68 -0.25 -22.77
CA ILE A 108 28.40 -0.66 -21.54
C ILE A 108 28.80 -2.13 -21.52
N GLU A 109 28.02 -3.05 -22.09
CA GLU A 109 28.43 -4.44 -22.38
C GLU A 109 27.24 -5.16 -23.03
N ARG A 110 27.46 -5.83 -24.18
CA ARG A 110 26.36 -6.47 -24.94
C ARG A 110 25.61 -7.52 -24.13
N SER A 111 26.29 -8.19 -23.20
CA SER A 111 25.73 -9.19 -22.28
C SER A 111 24.58 -8.62 -21.44
N TYR A 112 24.78 -7.47 -20.80
CA TYR A 112 23.75 -6.85 -19.97
C TYR A 112 22.56 -6.34 -20.79
N GLY A 113 22.80 -5.84 -22.00
CA GLY A 113 21.74 -5.44 -22.92
C GLY A 113 20.81 -6.60 -23.29
N ILE A 114 21.38 -7.77 -23.60
CA ILE A 114 20.60 -8.99 -23.90
C ILE A 114 19.79 -9.44 -22.68
N ILE A 115 20.40 -9.47 -21.49
CA ILE A 115 19.71 -9.88 -20.25
C ILE A 115 18.53 -8.96 -19.95
N LEU A 116 18.72 -7.64 -20.07
CA LEU A 116 17.66 -6.65 -19.89
C LEU A 116 16.52 -6.83 -20.89
N LEU A 117 16.83 -7.16 -22.15
CA LEU A 117 15.81 -7.42 -23.17
C LEU A 117 15.00 -8.69 -22.90
N VAL A 118 15.65 -9.76 -22.46
CA VAL A 118 14.97 -11.03 -22.13
C VAL A 118 14.05 -10.85 -20.92
N ILE A 119 14.57 -10.26 -19.84
CA ILE A 119 13.78 -10.02 -18.62
C ILE A 119 12.66 -9.03 -18.89
N GLY A 120 12.96 -7.91 -19.55
CA GLY A 120 11.96 -6.90 -19.93
C GLY A 120 10.88 -7.47 -20.85
N GLY A 121 11.25 -8.37 -21.78
CA GLY A 121 10.33 -9.04 -22.68
C GLY A 121 9.38 -9.98 -21.94
N ILE A 122 9.91 -10.82 -21.03
CA ILE A 122 9.09 -11.72 -20.20
C ILE A 122 8.15 -10.91 -19.30
N MET A 123 8.66 -9.88 -18.63
CA MET A 123 7.89 -9.01 -17.75
C MET A 123 6.75 -8.31 -18.49
N THR A 124 7.04 -7.79 -19.69
CA THR A 124 6.03 -7.14 -20.54
C THR A 124 5.00 -8.18 -21.00
N TYR A 125 5.43 -9.34 -21.49
CA TYR A 125 4.52 -10.40 -21.94
C TYR A 125 3.56 -10.86 -20.83
N LEU A 126 4.08 -11.12 -19.63
CA LEU A 126 3.26 -11.50 -18.47
C LEU A 126 2.30 -10.38 -18.05
N SER A 127 2.68 -9.12 -18.21
CA SER A 127 1.85 -7.96 -17.86
C SER A 127 0.68 -7.72 -18.83
N PHE A 128 0.77 -8.20 -20.08
CA PHE A 128 -0.28 -8.06 -21.10
C PHE A 128 -1.11 -9.33 -21.30
N LYS A 129 -0.64 -10.49 -20.85
CA LYS A 129 -1.36 -11.77 -20.94
C LYS A 129 -2.49 -11.91 -19.90
N ASN A 130 -2.47 -11.12 -18.82
CA ASN A 130 -3.31 -11.27 -17.62
C ASN A 130 -4.13 -10.02 -17.31
#